data_AF-A0A7Y1SZJ0-F1
#
_entry.id   AF-A0A7Y1SZJ0-F1
#
_cell.length_a   1.000
_cell.length_b   1.000
_cell.length_c   1.000
_cell.angle_alpha   90.00
_cell.angle_beta   90.00
_cell.angle_gamma   90.00
#
_symmetry.space_group_name_H-M   'P 1'
#
loop_
_entity.id
_entity.type
_entity.pdbx_description
1 polymer ?
#
loop_
_entity_poly.entity_id
_entity_poly.type
_entity_poly.pdbx_seq_one_letter_code
_entity_poly.pdbx_strand_id
1 'polypeptide(L)'
;MACKSCATGEDGQPKGCRNNGTCGTDSCNKFTVFDWLSNMSLPNGQEPFNCVEVRYKNGRKQYYKNPEKLSLSIGDIVATQAKSGHDIGMVTLTGELV
;
A
#
# COMPACT_ATOMS: atom_id res chain seq x y z
N MET A 1 -9.24 -2.39 16.46
CA MET A 1 -7.94 -2.81 17.03
C MET A 1 -6.94 -1.72 16.70
N ALA A 2 -6.71 -0.81 17.66
CA ALA A 2 -5.76 0.29 17.53
C ALA A 2 -4.38 -0.16 18.03
N CYS A 3 -3.31 0.41 17.47
CA CYS A 3 -1.96 0.13 17.92
C CYS A 3 -1.78 0.51 19.38
N LYS A 4 -1.25 -0.39 20.21
CA LYS A 4 -1.03 -0.12 21.65
C LYS A 4 0.31 0.57 21.94
N SER A 5 1.31 0.47 21.05
CA SER A 5 2.58 1.20 21.21
C SER A 5 3.34 1.28 19.89
N CYS A 6 3.98 2.44 19.65
CA CYS A 6 5.03 2.63 18.66
C CYS A 6 6.35 2.74 19.43
N ALA A 7 7.00 1.60 19.68
CA ALA A 7 8.28 1.59 20.37
C ALA A 7 9.42 1.73 19.35
N THR A 8 10.38 2.60 19.65
CA THR A 8 11.60 2.77 18.86
C THR A 8 12.49 1.53 19.05
N GLY A 9 12.91 0.90 17.95
CA GLY A 9 13.92 -0.17 17.99
C GLY A 9 15.33 0.39 18.29
N GLU A 10 16.30 -0.50 18.50
CA GLU A 10 17.72 -0.12 18.70
C GLU A 10 18.27 0.73 17.54
N ASP A 11 17.71 0.59 16.34
CA ASP A 11 18.08 1.33 15.12
C ASP A 11 17.42 2.73 15.01
N GLY A 12 16.69 3.19 16.03
CA GLY A 12 16.04 4.51 16.02
C GLY A 12 14.75 4.60 15.17
N GLN A 13 14.38 3.55 14.42
CA GLN A 13 13.12 3.48 13.69
C GLN A 13 11.98 2.94 14.56
N PRO A 14 10.80 3.60 14.59
CA PRO A 14 9.65 3.11 15.33
C PRO A 14 9.11 1.85 14.65
N LYS A 15 9.16 0.71 15.35
CA LYS A 15 8.55 -0.53 14.87
C LYS A 15 7.04 -0.31 14.79
N GLY A 16 6.47 -0.62 13.64
CA GLY A 16 5.06 -0.50 13.35
C GLY A 16 4.24 -1.51 14.16
N CYS A 17 2.94 -1.51 13.90
CA CYS A 17 2.00 -2.26 14.71
C CYS A 17 2.27 -3.77 14.67
N ARG A 18 2.52 -4.39 15.83
CA ARG A 18 2.96 -5.80 15.92
C ARG A 18 4.26 -6.10 15.14
N ASN A 19 5.22 -5.16 15.12
CA ASN A 19 6.45 -5.21 14.35
C ASN A 19 6.26 -5.18 12.81
N ASN A 20 5.07 -4.83 12.32
CA ASN A 20 4.79 -4.70 10.89
C ASN A 20 4.77 -3.23 10.47
N GLY A 21 5.75 -2.81 9.65
CA GLY A 21 5.88 -1.44 9.11
C GLY A 21 6.59 -0.48 10.06
N THR A 22 6.55 0.84 9.78
CA THR A 22 7.01 1.89 10.71
C THR A 22 5.83 2.77 11.16
N CYS A 23 5.91 3.38 12.34
CA CYS A 23 4.84 4.24 12.87
C CYS A 23 4.75 5.63 12.18
N GLY A 24 5.70 5.97 11.31
CA GLY A 24 5.73 7.23 10.56
C GLY A 24 5.16 7.13 9.13
N THR A 25 5.12 5.93 8.57
CA THR A 25 4.40 5.64 7.32
C THR A 25 2.95 5.31 7.67
N ASP A 26 2.02 5.49 6.73
CA ASP A 26 0.60 5.11 6.83
C ASP A 26 0.38 3.58 7.04
N SER A 27 1.40 2.86 7.50
CA SER A 27 1.50 1.42 7.74
C SER A 27 0.86 0.96 9.06
N CYS A 28 0.54 1.89 9.95
CA CYS A 28 -0.02 1.61 11.28
C CYS A 28 -1.48 2.11 11.43
N ASN A 29 -2.35 1.77 10.48
CA ASN A 29 -3.77 2.11 10.57
C ASN A 29 -4.67 0.91 10.23
N LYS A 30 -5.96 0.96 10.63
CA LYS A 30 -6.94 -0.12 10.39
C LYS A 30 -7.13 -0.44 8.91
N PHE A 31 -6.80 0.51 8.04
CA PHE A 31 -7.05 0.44 6.61
C PHE A 31 -5.79 0.15 5.80
N THR A 32 -4.63 -0.07 6.44
CA THR A 32 -3.39 -0.49 5.79
C THR A 32 -3.47 -1.98 5.54
N VAL A 33 -3.10 -2.41 4.33
CA VAL A 33 -2.79 -3.81 4.07
C VAL A 33 -1.29 -4.00 4.20
N PHE A 34 -0.87 -5.05 4.90
CA PHE A 34 0.52 -5.41 5.01
C PHE A 34 0.92 -6.28 3.84
N ASP A 35 2.02 -5.94 3.17
CA ASP A 35 2.54 -6.72 2.06
C ASP A 35 3.34 -7.93 2.55
N TRP A 36 2.68 -9.09 2.55
CA TRP A 36 3.26 -10.38 2.94
C TRP A 36 4.28 -10.92 1.92
N LEU A 37 4.25 -10.42 0.68
CA LEU A 37 5.12 -10.86 -0.41
C LEU A 37 6.28 -9.89 -0.63
N SER A 38 6.41 -8.85 0.19
CA SER A 38 7.44 -7.80 0.07
C SER A 38 8.89 -8.30 0.02
N ASN A 39 9.17 -9.50 0.54
CA ASN A 39 10.50 -10.14 0.50
C ASN A 39 10.55 -11.37 -0.43
N MET A 40 9.60 -11.51 -1.35
CA MET A 40 9.63 -12.55 -2.37
C MET A 40 10.02 -11.94 -3.71
N SER A 41 10.96 -12.58 -4.38
CA SER A 41 11.24 -12.34 -5.78
C SER A 41 10.30 -13.18 -6.65
N LEU A 42 9.82 -12.58 -7.74
CA LEU A 42 9.08 -13.30 -8.76
C LEU A 42 9.96 -14.43 -9.35
N PRO A 43 9.38 -15.61 -9.67
CA PRO A 43 10.09 -16.65 -10.41
C PRO A 43 10.61 -16.10 -11.74
N ASN A 44 11.79 -16.56 -12.16
CA ASN A 44 12.46 -16.05 -13.37
C ASN A 44 11.53 -16.01 -14.59
N GLY A 45 11.29 -14.80 -15.11
CA GLY A 45 10.55 -14.55 -16.35
C GLY A 45 9.07 -14.21 -16.21
N GLN A 46 8.51 -14.15 -15.00
CA GLN A 46 7.14 -13.65 -14.81
C GLN A 46 7.11 -12.13 -14.74
N GLU A 47 6.20 -11.52 -15.52
CA GLU A 47 5.91 -10.09 -15.41
C GLU A 47 5.13 -9.83 -14.10
N PRO A 48 5.45 -8.76 -13.36
CA PRO A 48 4.70 -8.39 -12.16
C PRO A 48 3.23 -8.17 -12.47
N PHE A 49 2.35 -8.62 -11.58
CA PHE A 49 0.92 -8.36 -11.71
C PHE A 49 0.63 -6.86 -11.80
N ASN A 50 0.06 -6.46 -12.93
CA ASN A 50 -0.07 -5.04 -13.29
C ASN A 50 -1.36 -4.40 -12.73
N CYS A 51 -1.71 -4.74 -11.49
CA CYS A 51 -2.82 -4.14 -10.78
C CYS A 51 -2.34 -3.39 -9.55
N VAL A 52 -3.12 -2.39 -9.15
CA VAL A 52 -2.89 -1.56 -7.99
C VAL A 52 -4.17 -1.43 -7.17
N GLU A 53 -4.05 -1.50 -5.85
CA GLU A 53 -5.12 -1.17 -4.92
C GLU A 53 -5.01 0.31 -4.54
N VAL A 54 -6.10 1.07 -4.73
CA VAL A 54 -6.19 2.47 -4.34
C VAL A 54 -7.25 2.63 -3.26
N ARG A 55 -6.85 3.26 -2.15
CA ARG A 55 -7.72 3.60 -1.02
C ARG A 55 -8.13 5.06 -1.07
N TYR A 56 -9.42 5.31 -0.91
CA TYR A 56 -10.02 6.63 -0.81
C TYR A 56 -10.46 6.94 0.62
N LYS A 57 -11.02 8.14 0.81
CA LYS A 57 -11.68 8.56 2.05
C LYS A 57 -12.73 7.51 2.48
N ASN A 58 -12.92 7.40 3.79
CA ASN A 58 -13.84 6.46 4.44
C ASN A 58 -13.50 4.97 4.21
N GLY A 59 -12.28 4.64 3.78
CA GLY A 59 -11.84 3.25 3.63
C GLY A 59 -12.40 2.53 2.41
N ARG A 60 -13.03 3.26 1.47
CA ARG A 60 -13.40 2.70 0.16
C ARG A 60 -12.12 2.34 -0.60
N LYS A 61 -12.09 1.14 -1.18
CA LYS A 61 -10.97 0.64 -1.99
C LYS A 61 -11.46 0.29 -3.39
N GLN A 62 -10.62 0.55 -4.38
CA GLN A 62 -10.82 0.04 -5.74
C GLN A 62 -9.50 -0.48 -6.31
N TYR A 63 -9.64 -1.40 -7.25
CA TYR A 63 -8.54 -2.05 -7.94
C TYR A 63 -8.48 -1.54 -9.36
N TYR A 64 -7.29 -1.17 -9.80
CA TYR A 64 -7.05 -0.61 -11.12
C TYR A 64 -5.94 -1.40 -11.82
N LYS A 65 -6.08 -1.60 -13.12
CA LYS A 65 -4.96 -2.03 -13.96
C LYS A 65 -4.12 -0.80 -14.31
N ASN A 66 -2.82 -0.96 -14.39
CA ASN A 66 -1.89 0.10 -14.77
C ASN A 66 -1.31 -0.17 -16.18
N PRO A 67 -2.12 -0.10 -17.25
CA PRO A 67 -1.71 -0.50 -18.60
C PRO A 67 -0.51 0.31 -19.12
N GLU A 68 -0.34 1.55 -18.65
CA GLU A 68 0.77 2.43 -19.01
C GLU A 68 2.08 2.10 -18.26
N LYS A 69 2.07 1.08 -17.39
CA LYS A 69 3.22 0.63 -16.59
C LYS A 69 3.87 1.79 -15.82
N LEU A 70 3.05 2.69 -15.28
CA LEU A 70 3.51 3.78 -14.40
C LEU A 70 4.24 3.20 -13.18
N SER A 71 5.34 3.82 -12.77
CA SER A 71 6.08 3.40 -11.57
C SER A 71 5.33 3.84 -10.31
N LEU A 72 4.34 3.04 -9.90
CA LEU A 72 3.53 3.27 -8.71
C LEU A 72 4.07 2.45 -7.53
N SER A 73 4.19 3.10 -6.38
CA SER A 73 4.64 2.51 -5.12
C SER A 73 3.59 2.71 -4.03
N ILE A 74 3.62 1.87 -2.99
CA ILE A 74 2.76 2.01 -1.82
C ILE A 74 2.99 3.38 -1.17
N GLY A 75 1.92 4.13 -0.94
CA GLY A 75 1.96 5.50 -0.40
C GLY A 75 1.80 6.61 -1.45
N ASP A 76 1.88 6.28 -2.75
CA ASP A 76 1.70 7.29 -3.79
C ASP A 76 0.26 7.82 -3.83
N ILE A 77 0.13 9.13 -4.00
CA ILE A 77 -1.17 9.79 -4.18
C ILE A 77 -1.51 9.79 -5.67
N VAL A 78 -2.64 9.22 -6.02
CA VAL A 78 -3.09 9.04 -7.40
C VAL A 78 -4.47 9.65 -7.63
N ALA A 79 -4.68 10.17 -8.83
CA ALA A 79 -5.99 10.62 -9.29
C ALA A 79 -6.58 9.58 -10.24
N THR A 80 -7.79 9.12 -9.96
CA THR A 80 -8.50 8.15 -10.78
C THR A 80 -9.76 8.76 -11.37
N GLN A 81 -10.06 8.44 -12.63
CA GLN A 81 -11.29 8.88 -13.28
C GLN A 81 -12.52 8.34 -12.55
N ALA A 82 -13.45 9.23 -12.17
CA ALA A 82 -14.75 8.89 -11.62
C ALA A 82 -15.85 9.10 -12.68
N LYS A 83 -17.09 8.68 -12.39
CA LYS A 83 -18.27 8.93 -13.26
C LYS A 83 -18.44 10.41 -13.59
N SER A 84 -18.07 11.28 -12.66
CA SER A 84 -18.02 12.72 -12.85
C SER A 84 -16.80 13.26 -12.09
N GLY A 85 -15.82 13.79 -12.82
CA GLY A 85 -14.57 14.31 -12.24
C GLY A 85 -13.55 13.22 -11.90
N HIS A 86 -12.76 13.48 -10.85
CA HIS A 86 -11.65 12.62 -10.43
C HIS A 86 -11.71 12.37 -8.92
N ASP A 87 -11.40 11.15 -8.52
CA ASP A 87 -11.18 10.80 -7.13
C ASP A 87 -9.68 10.81 -6.82
N ILE A 88 -9.31 11.35 -5.65
CA ILE A 88 -7.94 11.33 -5.16
C ILE A 88 -7.84 10.25 -4.08
N GLY A 89 -6.94 9.29 -4.29
CA GLY A 89 -6.69 8.18 -3.38
C GLY A 89 -5.19 7.96 -3.18
N MET A 90 -4.87 7.02 -2.30
CA MET A 90 -3.51 6.57 -2.03
C MET A 90 -3.36 5.12 -2.47
N VAL A 91 -2.25 4.78 -3.12
CA VAL A 91 -1.88 3.40 -3.44
C VAL A 91 -1.57 2.66 -2.14
N THR A 92 -2.29 1.58 -1.89
CA THR A 92 -2.12 0.75 -0.69
C THR A 92 -1.48 -0.59 -0.96
N LEU A 93 -1.55 -1.10 -2.20
CA LEU A 93 -0.88 -2.32 -2.66
C LEU A 93 -0.58 -2.25 -4.16
N THR A 94 0.46 -2.97 -4.57
CA THR A 94 0.87 -3.16 -5.96
C THR A 94 1.35 -4.61 -6.14
N GLY A 95 1.16 -5.20 -7.32
CA GLY A 95 1.70 -6.54 -7.62
C GLY A 95 0.82 -7.70 -7.14
N GLU A 96 1.44 -8.84 -6.81
CA GLU A 96 0.79 -10.15 -6.64
C GLU A 96 -0.20 -10.25 -5.47
N LEU A 97 -0.17 -9.30 -4.53
CA LEU A 97 -1.07 -9.28 -3.38
C LEU A 97 -2.40 -8.52 -3.66
N VAL A 98 -2.53 -7.94 -4.85
CA VAL A 98 -3.67 -7.07 -5.24
C VAL A 98 -4.89 -7.87 -5.66
#